data_AF-A0A935ITZ1-F1
#
_entry.id   AF-A0A935ITZ1-F1
#
_cell.length_a   1.000
_cell.length_b   1.000
_cell.length_c   1.000
_cell.angle_alpha   90.00
_cell.angle_beta   90.00
_cell.angle_gamma   90.00
#
_symmetry.space_group_name_H-M   'P 1'
#
loop_
_entity.id
_entity.type
_entity.pdbx_description
1 polymer ?
#
loop_
_entity_poly.entity_id
_entity_poly.type
_entity_poly.pdbx_seq_one_letter_code
_entity_poly.pdbx_strand_id
1 'polypeptide(L)' 'MPPKQYLKIARFQKAIETIENNQFIQWSGVAMDSGFYDQAHFINNFKEFSGFTPNEYIKRKASTLNYVPVN' A
#
# COMPACT_ATOMS: atom_id res chain seq x y z
N MET A 1 15.73 6.06 -15.33
CA MET A 1 14.35 5.64 -15.02
C MET A 1 13.40 6.48 -15.86
N PRO A 2 12.50 5.87 -16.67
CA PRO A 2 11.51 6.63 -17.42
C PRO A 2 10.56 7.41 -16.49
N PRO A 3 10.09 8.62 -16.85
CA PRO A 3 9.23 9.44 -15.99
C PRO A 3 7.99 8.69 -15.45
N LYS A 4 7.39 7.83 -16.27
CA LYS A 4 6.23 7.01 -15.90
C LYS A 4 6.54 6.03 -14.76
N GLN A 5 7.71 5.41 -14.76
CA GLN A 5 8.10 4.44 -13.74
C GLN A 5 8.43 5.14 -12.41
N TYR A 6 9.07 6.31 -12.48
CA TYR A 6 9.30 7.15 -11.31
C TYR A 6 7.99 7.54 -10.63
N LEU A 7 7.01 8.01 -11.41
CA LEU A 7 5.68 8.35 -10.89
C LEU A 7 5.00 7.16 -10.21
N LYS A 8 5.08 5.97 -10.79
CA LYS A 8 4.52 4.76 -10.16
C LYS A 8 5.15 4.47 -8.79
N ILE A 9 6.48 4.57 -8.68
CA ILE A 9 7.21 4.35 -7.43
C ILE A 9 6.84 5.41 -6.40
N ALA A 10 6.81 6.69 -6.78
CA ALA A 10 6.45 7.78 -5.89
C ALA A 10 5.02 7.63 -5.32
N ARG A 11 4.05 7.27 -6.18
CA ARG A 11 2.67 6.98 -5.74
C ARG A 11 2.60 5.79 -4.79
N PHE A 12 3.35 4.73 -5.08
CA PHE A 12 3.42 3.55 -4.22
C PHE A 12 4.02 3.88 -2.84
N GLN A 13 5.12 4.62 -2.80
CA GLN A 13 5.75 5.06 -1.56
C GLN A 13 4.81 5.90 -0.70
N LYS A 14 4.11 6.86 -1.31
CA LYS A 14 3.13 7.70 -0.61
C LYS A 14 1.95 6.89 -0.06
N ALA A 15 1.48 5.88 -0.81
CA ALA A 15 0.41 5.00 -0.35
C ALA A 15 0.86 4.17 0.87
N ILE A 16 2.08 3.63 0.85
CA ILE A 16 2.65 2.89 1.99
C ILE A 16 2.78 3.80 3.21
N GLU A 17 3.37 4.99 3.06
CA GLU A 17 3.48 5.95 4.16
C GLU A 17 2.12 6.26 4.80
N THR A 18 1.10 6.48 3.98
CA THR A 18 -0.26 6.75 4.45
C THR A 18 -0.85 5.54 5.18
N ILE A 19 -0.69 4.32 4.65
CA ILE A 19 -1.16 3.09 5.29
C ILE A 19 -0.46 2.85 6.63
N GLU A 20 0.85 3.09 6.70
CA GLU A 20 1.67 2.80 7.87
C GLU A 20 1.42 3.78 9.02
N ASN A 21 1.08 5.03 8.71
CA ASN A 21 0.89 6.11 9.69
C ASN A 21 -0.56 6.24 10.21
N ASN A 22 -1.51 5.46 9.70
CA ASN A 22 -2.93 5.57 10.08
C ASN A 22 -3.46 4.30 10.74
N GLN A 23 -4.11 4.44 11.90
CA GLN A 23 -4.79 3.33 12.58
C GLN A 23 -6.08 2.89 11.87
N PHE A 24 -6.74 3.84 11.19
CA PHE A 24 -7.96 3.60 10.41
C PHE A 24 -7.74 4.01 8.96
N ILE A 25 -8.01 3.09 8.04
CA ILE A 25 -7.68 3.28 6.62
C ILE A 25 -8.94 3.40 5.80
N GLN A 26 -9.12 4.55 5.16
CA GLN A 26 -10.13 4.76 4.13
C GLN A 26 -9.47 4.60 2.75
N TRP A 27 -9.68 3.44 2.12
CA TRP A 27 -8.97 3.07 0.88
C TRP A 27 -9.16 4.03 -0.29
N SER A 28 -10.34 4.62 -0.43
CA SER A 28 -10.62 5.64 -1.44
C SER A 28 -9.77 6.90 -1.22
N GLY A 29 -9.62 7.33 0.04
CA GLY A 29 -8.75 8.45 0.41
C GLY A 29 -7.29 8.16 0.09
N VAL A 30 -6.78 7.00 0.53
CA VAL A 30 -5.40 6.58 0.22
C VAL A 30 -5.12 6.57 -1.28
N ALA A 31 -6.05 6.04 -2.09
CA ALA A 31 -5.90 6.01 -3.53
C ALA A 31 -5.85 7.44 -4.12
N MET A 32 -6.79 8.29 -3.73
CA MET A 32 -6.90 9.68 -4.23
C MET A 32 -5.69 10.52 -3.82
N ASP A 33 -5.31 10.49 -2.55
CA ASP A 33 -4.21 11.29 -1.99
C ASP A 33 -2.83 10.84 -2.50
N SER A 34 -2.73 9.57 -2.89
CA SER A 34 -1.54 9.00 -3.53
C SER A 34 -1.55 9.19 -5.06
N GLY A 35 -2.56 9.85 -5.63
CA GLY A 35 -2.62 10.19 -7.05
C GLY A 35 -3.01 9.04 -7.99
N PHE A 36 -3.74 8.04 -7.46
CA PHE A 36 -4.40 7.02 -8.28
C PHE A 36 -5.75 7.54 -8.79
N TYR A 37 -6.16 7.02 -9.94
CA TYR A 37 -7.37 7.46 -10.63
C TYR A 37 -8.61 6.78 -10.07
N ASP A 38 -8.49 5.47 -9.81
CA ASP A 38 -9.54 4.64 -9.22
C ASP A 38 -8.92 3.51 -8.40
N GLN A 39 -9.79 2.70 -7.79
CA GLN A 39 -9.41 1.57 -6.95
C GLN A 39 -8.67 0.47 -7.73
N ALA A 40 -9.03 0.21 -8.99
CA ALA A 40 -8.39 -0.84 -9.78
C ALA A 40 -6.95 -0.43 -10.15
N HIS A 41 -6.74 0.83 -10.54
CA HIS A 41 -5.42 1.40 -10.81
C HIS A 41 -4.53 1.34 -9.57
N PHE A 42 -5.08 1.68 -8.40
CA PHE A 42 -4.39 1.56 -7.12
C PHE A 42 -3.99 0.11 -6.81
N ILE A 43 -4.94 -0.83 -6.83
CA ILE A 43 -4.68 -2.24 -6.51
C ILE A 43 -3.64 -2.83 -7.46
N ASN A 44 -3.74 -2.55 -8.76
CA ASN A 44 -2.81 -3.11 -9.75
C ASN A 44 -1.38 -2.60 -9.55
N ASN A 45 -1.18 -1.29 -9.34
CA ASN A 45 0.16 -0.74 -9.09
C ASN A 45 0.69 -1.19 -7.72
N PHE A 46 -0.16 -1.26 -6.70
CA PHE A 46 0.27 -1.71 -5.38
C PHE A 46 0.73 -3.18 -5.41
N LYS A 47 0.00 -4.04 -6.15
CA LYS A 47 0.42 -5.43 -6.42
C LYS A 47 1.72 -5.50 -7.22
N GLU A 48 1.88 -4.66 -8.23
CA GLU A 48 3.09 -4.60 -9.07
C GLU A 48 4.36 -4.42 -8.24
N PHE A 49 4.31 -3.62 -7.16
CA PHE A 49 5.48 -3.38 -6.30
C PHE A 49 5.56 -4.27 -5.05
N SER A 50 4.43 -4.58 -4.41
CA SER A 50 4.44 -5.32 -3.14
C SER A 50 4.19 -6.82 -3.29
N GLY A 51 3.67 -7.27 -4.44
CA GLY A 51 3.16 -8.64 -4.63
C GLY A 51 1.80 -8.90 -4.00
N PHE A 52 1.20 -7.93 -3.31
CA PHE A 52 -0.04 -8.09 -2.53
C PHE A 52 -1.06 -7.00 -2.88
N THR A 53 -2.35 -7.27 -2.66
CA THR A 53 -3.32 -6.18 -2.50
C THR A 53 -2.99 -5.36 -1.25
N PRO A 54 -3.44 -4.09 -1.19
CA PRO A 54 -3.32 -3.29 0.03
C PRO A 54 -3.93 -3.96 1.27
N ASN A 55 -5.07 -4.65 1.11
CA ASN A 55 -5.72 -5.40 2.20
C ASN A 55 -4.89 -6.59 2.67
N GLU A 56 -4.30 -7.37 1.75
CA GLU A 56 -3.41 -8.49 2.10
C GLU A 56 -2.15 -8.01 2.81
N TYR A 57 -1.59 -6.88 2.36
CA TYR A 57 -0.42 -6.26 2.98
C TYR A 57 -0.66 -5.95 4.48
N ILE A 58 -1.78 -5.28 4.81
CA ILE A 58 -2.11 -4.98 6.22
C ILE A 58 -2.36 -6.23 7.03
N LYS A 59 -3.10 -7.21 6.48
CA LYS A 59 -3.36 -8.48 7.18
C LYS A 59 -2.05 -9.18 7.57
N ARG A 60 -1.08 -9.21 6.65
CA ARG A 60 0.25 -9.79 6.92
C ARG A 60 1.02 -9.00 7.96
N LYS A 61 1.01 -7.67 7.91
CA LYS A 61 1.62 -6.82 8.95
C LYS A 61 1.03 -7.13 10.34
N ALA A 62 -0.29 -7.23 10.44
CA ALA A 62 -0.95 -7.57 11.69
C ALA A 62 -0.54 -8.96 12.21
N SER A 63 -0.42 -9.96 11.31
CA SER A 63 0.09 -11.29 11.67
C SER A 63 1.55 -11.27 12.17
N THR A 64 2.42 -10.44 11.58
CA THR A 64 3.82 -10.31 12.04
C THR A 64 3.93 -9.63 13.39
N LEU A 65 3.12 -8.60 13.66
CA LEU A 65 3.10 -7.92 14.97
C LEU A 65 2.59 -8.82 16.11
N ASN A 66 1.75 -9.81 15.80
CA ASN A 66 1.20 -10.76 16.77
C ASN A 66 2.06 -12.02 16.97
N TYR A 67 3.27 -12.07 16.40
CA TYR A 67 4.19 -13.19 16.62
C TYR A 67 4.87 -13.05 18.00
N VAL A 68 4.43 -13.86 18.97
CA VAL A 68 5.14 -14.07 20.24
C VAL A 68 5.89 -15.40 20.14
N PRO A 69 7.23 -15.40 20.04
CA PRO A 69 7.99 -16.64 20.10
C PRO A 69 7.84 -17.24 21.51
N VAL A 70 7.18 -18.38 21.61
CA VAL A 70 7.22 -19.24 22.80
C VAL A 70 8.47 -20.12 22.69
N ASN A 71 9.43 -19.88 23.60
CA ASN A 71 10.59 -20.74 23.82
C ASN A 71 10.21 -21.92 24.71
#